data_AF-A0A0V1IPM3-F1
#
_entry.id   AF-A0A0V1IPM3-F1
#
_cell.length_a   1.000
_cell.length_b   1.000
_cell.length_c   1.000
_cell.angle_alpha   90.00
_cell.angle_beta   90.00
_cell.angle_gamma   90.00
#
_symmetry.space_group_name_H-M   'P 1'
#
loop_
_entity.id
_entity.type
_entity.pdbx_description
1 polymer ?
#
loop_
_entity_poly.entity_id
_entity_poly.type
_entity_poly.pdbx_seq_one_letter_code
_entity_poly.pdbx_strand_id
1 'polypeptide(L)'
;LSYSICIIKLVEINEMTEVIHKLDSNSTSQHDYVNQEELNYLNQLKDIIDHGVRKNDRTGIGTLSTFGTQSRYCLRDDIFPLLTTKRVFWRGVVEELLWFISGNTNAKKLSEKNVNIWDGNSSREFLDSRGLYNYEEGDLGPVYGFQWRHFGYPYTSMTADYAGKGYDQLQQCIKMIREEPESRRIIMTAWNPCDLEKVALPPCHCFVQFYVADGELSCQMYQRSADMGLGVPFNIASYSLLTRMIAHITSLKPGFFIHTIGDAHIYLTHVDALKVQLERKPRPFPKLKILRNVENIDDFRAEDFELIDYKPYPKISMPMAARVRQQVETQYTENHFALEELNLLTDQTVIYKMIGPVLVKHSLAEAKSTITKRLEFIDQEKKRLDDALENTKNEILTQKDKINSLQSKLSGTTAD
;
A
#
# COMPACT_ATOMS: atom_id res chain seq x y z
N LEU A 1 -46.16 44.21 5.20
CA LEU A 1 -45.34 44.35 3.98
C LEU A 1 -44.13 43.39 3.91
N SER A 2 -44.07 42.31 4.70
CA SER A 2 -42.88 41.41 4.69
C SER A 2 -43.17 39.90 4.57
N TYR A 3 -44.39 39.49 4.25
CA TYR A 3 -44.70 38.06 4.00
C TYR A 3 -45.09 37.74 2.54
N SER A 4 -45.56 38.73 1.77
CA SER A 4 -45.95 38.53 0.36
C SER A 4 -44.77 38.50 -0.62
N ILE A 5 -43.57 38.94 -0.22
CA ILE A 5 -42.38 38.99 -1.10
C ILE A 5 -41.63 37.63 -1.11
N CYS A 6 -41.83 36.78 -0.10
CA CYS A 6 -41.10 35.51 0.01
C CYS A 6 -41.70 34.39 -0.86
N ILE A 7 -43.01 34.43 -1.14
CA ILE A 7 -43.70 33.40 -1.93
C ILE A 7 -43.45 33.57 -3.44
N ILE A 8 -43.31 34.81 -3.92
CA ILE A 8 -43.09 35.08 -5.36
C ILE A 8 -41.70 34.57 -5.81
N LYS A 9 -40.69 34.63 -4.93
CA LYS A 9 -39.33 34.13 -5.25
C LYS A 9 -39.20 32.60 -5.29
N LEU A 10 -40.09 31.86 -4.62
CA LEU A 10 -40.04 30.39 -4.60
C LEU A 10 -40.71 29.76 -5.83
N VAL A 11 -41.73 30.41 -6.39
CA VAL A 11 -42.42 29.92 -7.60
C VAL A 11 -41.54 30.11 -8.85
N GLU A 12 -40.84 31.24 -8.97
CA GLU A 12 -39.93 31.49 -10.11
C GLU A 12 -38.72 30.53 -10.12
N ILE A 13 -38.25 30.05 -8.96
CA ILE A 13 -37.13 29.09 -8.88
C ILE A 13 -37.57 27.68 -9.35
N ASN A 14 -38.80 27.26 -9.05
CA ASN A 14 -39.29 25.95 -9.50
C ASN A 14 -39.59 25.92 -11.00
N GLU A 15 -40.12 27.00 -11.58
CA GLU A 15 -40.31 27.10 -13.03
C GLU A 15 -38.96 27.21 -13.77
N MET A 16 -37.95 27.87 -13.19
CA MET A 16 -36.58 27.84 -13.73
C MET A 16 -35.97 26.43 -13.70
N THR A 17 -36.27 25.63 -12.67
CA THR A 17 -35.73 24.26 -12.55
C THR A 17 -36.36 23.31 -13.58
N GLU A 18 -37.64 23.47 -13.88
CA GLU A 18 -38.30 22.71 -14.97
C GLU A 18 -37.86 23.18 -16.37
N VAL A 19 -37.55 24.46 -16.55
CA VAL A 19 -37.02 24.99 -17.82
C VAL A 19 -35.55 24.58 -18.03
N ILE A 20 -34.74 24.49 -16.98
CA ILE A 20 -33.37 23.94 -17.04
C ILE A 20 -33.42 22.44 -17.42
N HIS A 21 -34.33 21.66 -16.84
CA HIS A 21 -34.49 20.24 -17.22
C HIS A 21 -35.04 20.01 -18.64
N LYS A 22 -35.76 20.97 -19.23
CA LYS A 22 -36.22 20.89 -20.64
C LYS A 22 -35.27 21.49 -21.66
N LEU A 23 -34.31 22.33 -21.27
CA LEU A 23 -33.29 22.89 -22.17
C LEU A 23 -32.03 22.01 -22.27
N ASP A 24 -31.80 21.10 -21.31
CA ASP A 24 -30.68 20.15 -21.37
C ASP A 24 -30.91 18.93 -22.28
N SER A 25 -32.13 18.70 -22.78
CA SER A 25 -32.39 17.58 -23.71
C SER A 25 -32.00 17.87 -25.16
N ASN A 26 -31.47 19.07 -25.48
CA ASN A 26 -31.07 19.44 -26.85
C ASN A 26 -29.66 20.05 -26.97
N SER A 27 -28.78 19.86 -25.96
CA SER A 27 -27.36 20.13 -26.12
C SER A 27 -26.54 18.88 -25.80
N THR A 28 -26.12 18.16 -26.85
CA THR A 28 -24.97 17.27 -26.78
C THR A 28 -23.71 18.13 -26.60
N SER A 29 -23.51 18.64 -25.39
CA SER A 29 -22.17 18.95 -24.91
C SER A 29 -21.66 17.69 -24.21
N GLN A 30 -20.61 17.08 -24.76
CA GLN A 30 -19.81 16.10 -24.04
C GLN A 30 -19.23 16.80 -22.82
N HIS A 31 -19.95 16.78 -21.70
CA HIS A 31 -19.33 17.07 -20.41
C HIS A 31 -18.27 15.99 -20.18
N ASP A 32 -17.01 16.37 -20.35
CA ASP A 32 -15.85 15.55 -20.02
C ASP A 32 -15.99 15.10 -18.57
N TYR A 33 -16.38 13.85 -18.35
CA TYR A 33 -16.43 13.27 -17.00
C TYR A 33 -15.05 13.41 -16.33
N VAL A 34 -15.05 13.93 -15.10
CA VAL A 34 -13.85 14.08 -14.28
C VAL A 34 -13.97 13.15 -13.07
N ASN A 35 -13.04 12.19 -12.97
CA ASN A 35 -12.92 11.35 -11.78
C ASN A 35 -12.30 12.17 -10.64
N GLN A 36 -13.15 12.88 -9.88
CA GLN A 36 -12.72 13.76 -8.80
C GLN A 36 -12.00 13.01 -7.67
N GLU A 37 -12.38 11.77 -7.40
CA GLU A 37 -11.80 10.95 -6.33
C GLU A 37 -10.36 10.52 -6.66
N GLU A 38 -10.10 10.11 -7.90
CA GLU A 38 -8.73 9.86 -8.36
C GLU A 38 -7.91 11.15 -8.45
N LEU A 39 -8.53 12.27 -8.87
CA LEU A 39 -7.87 13.57 -8.90
C LEU A 39 -7.43 14.02 -7.50
N ASN A 40 -8.20 13.72 -6.45
CA ASN A 40 -7.80 14.02 -5.08
C ASN A 40 -6.52 13.26 -4.67
N TYR A 41 -6.40 11.98 -5.05
CA TYR A 41 -5.16 11.22 -4.86
C TYR A 41 -3.99 11.85 -5.62
N LEU A 42 -4.19 12.26 -6.89
CA LEU A 42 -3.14 12.93 -7.66
C LEU A 42 -2.74 14.28 -7.05
N ASN A 43 -3.70 15.05 -6.53
CA ASN A 43 -3.42 16.31 -5.86
C ASN A 43 -2.57 16.10 -4.60
N GLN A 44 -2.82 15.04 -3.84
CA GLN A 44 -1.96 14.67 -2.69
C GLN A 44 -0.55 14.29 -3.14
N LEU A 45 -0.40 13.55 -4.24
CA LEU A 45 0.93 13.28 -4.80
C LEU A 45 1.67 14.56 -5.17
N LYS A 46 0.98 15.46 -5.87
CA LYS A 46 1.53 16.75 -6.29
C LYS A 46 1.96 17.60 -5.09
N ASP A 47 1.10 17.67 -4.07
CA ASP A 47 1.39 18.42 -2.85
C ASP A 47 2.62 17.87 -2.11
N ILE A 48 2.75 16.55 -2.01
CA ILE A 48 3.95 15.92 -1.40
C ILE A 48 5.20 16.17 -2.25
N ILE A 49 5.09 16.16 -3.58
CA ILE A 49 6.25 16.43 -4.46
C ILE A 49 6.70 17.89 -4.36
N ASP A 50 5.77 18.83 -4.31
CA ASP A 50 6.07 20.27 -4.35
C ASP A 50 6.40 20.85 -2.97
N HIS A 51 5.74 20.36 -1.92
CA HIS A 51 5.79 20.95 -0.58
C HIS A 51 6.19 19.95 0.52
N GLY A 52 6.36 18.67 0.18
CA GLY A 52 6.70 17.63 1.15
C GLY A 52 8.06 17.85 1.80
N VAL A 53 8.13 17.56 3.09
CA VAL A 53 9.39 17.64 3.85
C VAL A 53 10.23 16.43 3.51
N ARG A 54 11.48 16.68 3.10
CA ARG A 54 12.48 15.62 2.89
C ARG A 54 12.87 15.01 4.23
N LYS A 55 12.73 13.69 4.36
CA LYS A 55 13.12 12.90 5.52
C LYS A 55 14.06 11.77 5.12
N ASN A 56 14.99 11.43 6.00
CA ASN A 56 15.65 10.14 5.96
C ASN A 56 14.65 9.06 6.40
N ASP A 57 14.85 7.83 5.92
CA ASP A 57 13.98 6.71 6.26
C ASP A 57 14.80 5.44 6.50
N ARG A 58 14.18 4.43 7.12
CA ARG A 58 14.84 3.17 7.50
C ARG A 58 15.44 2.39 6.33
N THR A 59 15.04 2.68 5.09
CA THR A 59 15.53 2.00 3.89
C THR A 59 16.78 2.66 3.31
N GLY A 60 17.13 3.87 3.74
CA GLY A 60 18.27 4.65 3.24
C GLY A 60 18.00 5.39 1.92
N ILE A 61 16.78 5.29 1.37
CA ILE A 61 16.41 5.95 0.10
C ILE A 61 16.09 7.42 0.32
N GLY A 62 15.44 7.73 1.44
CA GLY A 62 14.84 9.02 1.74
C GLY A 62 13.47 9.20 1.09
N THR A 63 12.66 10.09 1.67
CA THR A 63 11.28 10.35 1.24
C THR A 63 10.96 11.84 1.23
N LEU A 64 10.04 12.28 0.38
CA LEU A 64 9.25 13.49 0.58
C LEU A 64 7.97 13.11 1.32
N SER A 65 7.59 13.86 2.36
CA SER A 65 6.47 13.47 3.22
C SER A 65 5.62 14.64 3.70
N THR A 66 4.35 14.36 3.96
CA THR A 66 3.44 15.21 4.70
C THR A 66 2.77 14.39 5.80
N PHE A 67 2.24 15.05 6.83
CA PHE A 67 1.64 14.39 7.98
C PHE A 67 0.16 14.76 8.12
N GLY A 68 -0.70 13.74 8.02
CA GLY A 68 -2.15 13.91 8.09
C GLY A 68 -2.76 14.22 6.73
N THR A 69 -3.33 13.20 6.08
CA THR A 69 -4.18 13.39 4.90
C THR A 69 -5.42 12.50 5.00
N GLN A 70 -6.46 12.86 4.26
CA GLN A 70 -7.67 12.04 4.18
C GLN A 70 -8.24 12.06 2.76
N SER A 71 -8.69 10.89 2.32
CA SER A 71 -9.39 10.69 1.05
C SER A 71 -10.70 9.95 1.29
N ARG A 72 -11.69 10.20 0.43
CA ARG A 72 -13.00 9.55 0.47
C ARG A 72 -13.34 9.02 -0.92
N TYR A 73 -13.78 7.78 -0.98
CA TYR A 73 -14.12 7.06 -2.20
C TYR A 73 -15.54 6.50 -2.10
N CYS A 74 -16.38 6.78 -3.08
CA CYS A 74 -17.73 6.24 -3.19
C CYS A 74 -17.68 4.80 -3.72
N LEU A 75 -18.42 3.90 -3.08
CA LEU A 75 -18.54 2.49 -3.47
C LEU A 75 -19.94 2.14 -4.01
N ARG A 76 -20.83 3.12 -4.08
CA ARG A 76 -22.19 2.95 -4.59
C ARG A 76 -22.19 2.66 -6.09
N ASP A 77 -23.31 2.12 -6.58
CA ASP A 77 -23.53 1.85 -8.01
C ASP A 77 -22.43 0.96 -8.66
N ASP A 78 -21.89 0.07 -7.85
CA ASP A 78 -20.77 -0.83 -8.15
C ASP A 78 -19.44 -0.15 -8.49
N ILE A 79 -19.33 1.17 -8.29
CA ILE A 79 -18.07 1.91 -8.49
C ILE A 79 -16.99 1.31 -7.61
N PHE A 80 -15.83 1.06 -8.20
CA PHE A 80 -14.69 0.49 -7.49
C PHE A 80 -13.44 1.36 -7.68
N PRO A 81 -12.92 1.99 -6.62
CA PRO A 81 -11.83 2.96 -6.71
C PRO A 81 -10.49 2.28 -6.97
N LEU A 82 -10.29 1.84 -8.21
CA LEU A 82 -9.05 1.28 -8.71
C LEU A 82 -8.44 2.28 -9.69
N LEU A 83 -7.27 2.83 -9.32
CA LEU A 83 -6.63 3.90 -10.08
C LEU A 83 -6.52 3.56 -11.56
N THR A 84 -6.79 4.57 -12.39
CA THR A 84 -6.78 4.47 -13.84
C THR A 84 -5.57 5.14 -14.47
N THR A 85 -4.97 6.11 -13.79
CA THR A 85 -3.74 6.82 -14.23
C THR A 85 -2.51 5.93 -14.22
N LYS A 86 -2.56 4.76 -13.57
CA LYS A 86 -1.61 3.66 -13.74
C LYS A 86 -2.32 2.33 -13.54
N ARG A 87 -1.84 1.28 -14.21
CA ARG A 87 -2.35 -0.09 -13.99
C ARG A 87 -1.96 -0.59 -12.60
N VAL A 88 -2.96 -0.96 -11.81
CA VAL A 88 -2.83 -1.62 -10.51
C VAL A 88 -2.95 -3.13 -10.69
N PHE A 89 -2.16 -3.92 -9.95
CA PHE A 89 -2.16 -5.38 -10.06
C PHE A 89 -3.33 -5.98 -9.26
N TRP A 90 -4.50 -6.04 -9.92
CA TRP A 90 -5.76 -6.50 -9.31
C TRP A 90 -5.69 -7.86 -8.63
N ARG A 91 -5.11 -8.86 -9.28
CA ARG A 91 -4.97 -10.21 -8.70
C ARG A 91 -4.22 -10.17 -7.36
N GLY A 92 -3.17 -9.35 -7.26
CA GLY A 92 -2.44 -9.17 -6.01
C GLY A 92 -3.31 -8.60 -4.88
N VAL A 93 -4.16 -7.60 -5.18
CA VAL A 93 -5.10 -7.02 -4.21
C VAL A 93 -6.07 -8.07 -3.66
N VAL A 94 -6.68 -8.86 -4.55
CA VAL A 94 -7.67 -9.88 -4.17
C VAL A 94 -7.03 -10.99 -3.33
N GLU A 95 -5.93 -11.56 -3.81
CA GLU A 95 -5.29 -12.71 -3.16
C GLU A 95 -4.68 -12.34 -1.81
N GLU A 96 -4.09 -11.13 -1.68
CA GLU A 96 -3.60 -10.63 -0.41
C GLU A 96 -4.73 -10.43 0.60
N LEU A 97 -5.86 -9.86 0.17
CA LEU A 97 -6.99 -9.65 1.07
C LEU A 97 -7.59 -10.98 1.54
N LEU A 98 -7.76 -11.95 0.64
CA LEU A 98 -8.22 -13.29 1.00
C LEU A 98 -7.23 -13.98 1.96
N TRP A 99 -5.93 -13.76 1.76
CA TRP A 99 -4.87 -14.24 2.66
C TRP A 99 -4.98 -13.59 4.05
N PHE A 100 -5.19 -12.27 4.15
CA PHE A 100 -5.45 -11.60 5.43
C PHE A 100 -6.72 -12.13 6.10
N ILE A 101 -7.82 -12.26 5.36
CA ILE A 101 -9.09 -12.79 5.87
C ILE A 101 -8.85 -14.17 6.48
N SER A 102 -8.16 -15.08 5.78
CA SER A 102 -7.90 -16.44 6.27
C SER A 102 -7.00 -16.54 7.53
N GLY A 103 -6.47 -15.42 8.03
CA GLY A 103 -5.57 -15.43 9.19
C GLY A 103 -4.13 -15.86 8.88
N ASN A 104 -3.81 -16.07 7.61
CA ASN A 104 -2.53 -16.65 7.19
C ASN A 104 -1.36 -15.67 7.37
N THR A 105 -0.18 -16.20 7.69
CA THR A 105 1.08 -15.45 7.89
C THR A 105 2.24 -15.98 7.05
N ASN A 106 1.98 -17.00 6.22
CA ASN A 106 2.95 -17.61 5.31
C ASN A 106 2.92 -16.92 3.94
N ALA A 107 3.95 -16.14 3.64
CA ALA A 107 4.11 -15.45 2.36
C ALA A 107 4.17 -16.42 1.17
N LYS A 108 4.67 -17.65 1.36
CA LYS A 108 4.79 -18.66 0.28
C LYS A 108 3.41 -19.02 -0.30
N LYS A 109 2.32 -18.91 0.47
CA LYS A 109 0.96 -19.12 -0.04
C LYS A 109 0.52 -18.08 -1.06
N LEU A 110 1.07 -16.87 -0.99
CA LEU A 110 0.87 -15.86 -2.01
C LEU A 110 1.81 -16.13 -3.21
N SER A 111 3.06 -16.49 -2.96
CA SER A 111 4.03 -16.82 -4.03
C SER A 111 3.58 -18.02 -4.88
N GLU A 112 2.98 -19.06 -4.26
CA GLU A 112 2.32 -20.20 -4.94
C GLU A 112 1.26 -19.75 -5.96
N LYS A 113 0.65 -18.57 -5.73
CA LYS A 113 -0.35 -17.94 -6.60
C LYS A 113 0.24 -16.85 -7.52
N ASN A 114 1.56 -16.77 -7.63
CA ASN A 114 2.31 -15.73 -8.35
C ASN A 114 2.08 -14.31 -7.81
N VAL A 115 1.87 -14.18 -6.50
CA VAL A 115 1.72 -12.91 -5.79
C VAL A 115 2.92 -12.70 -4.86
N ASN A 116 3.89 -11.92 -5.33
CA ASN A 116 5.23 -11.84 -4.74
C ASN A 116 5.47 -10.52 -3.97
N ILE A 117 4.40 -9.95 -3.40
CA ILE A 117 4.44 -8.64 -2.74
C ILE A 117 5.14 -8.69 -1.38
N TRP A 118 5.10 -9.86 -0.71
CA TRP A 118 5.71 -10.08 0.61
C TRP A 118 7.10 -10.72 0.56
N ASP A 119 7.52 -11.29 -0.58
CA ASP A 119 8.78 -12.03 -0.72
C ASP A 119 9.99 -11.27 -0.16
N GLY A 120 10.10 -9.97 -0.47
CA GLY A 120 11.22 -9.15 -0.01
C GLY A 120 11.21 -8.87 1.50
N ASN A 121 10.05 -8.97 2.16
CA ASN A 121 9.91 -8.81 3.61
C ASN A 121 9.97 -10.15 4.35
N SER A 122 9.92 -11.28 3.64
CA SER A 122 9.98 -12.62 4.20
C SER A 122 11.25 -13.39 3.83
N SER A 123 12.20 -12.74 3.13
CA SER A 123 13.49 -13.36 2.80
C SER A 123 14.30 -13.64 4.06
N ARG A 124 15.19 -14.64 4.00
CA ARG A 124 16.07 -14.98 5.13
C ARG A 124 16.86 -13.76 5.61
N GLU A 125 17.45 -13.00 4.68
CA GLU A 125 18.26 -11.82 4.97
C GLU A 125 17.41 -10.73 5.66
N PHE A 126 16.18 -10.51 5.19
CA PHE A 126 15.30 -9.52 5.79
C PHE A 126 14.89 -9.91 7.21
N LEU A 127 14.49 -11.16 7.42
CA LEU A 127 14.12 -11.67 8.74
C LEU A 127 15.30 -11.59 9.73
N ASP A 128 16.51 -11.92 9.30
CA ASP A 128 17.71 -11.81 10.13
C ASP A 128 18.03 -10.35 10.47
N SER A 129 17.83 -9.42 9.52
CA SER A 129 17.98 -7.99 9.77
C SER A 129 16.98 -7.43 10.80
N ARG A 130 15.88 -8.17 11.04
CA ARG A 130 14.86 -7.87 12.05
C ARG A 130 15.09 -8.62 13.37
N GLY A 131 16.12 -9.46 13.47
CA GLY A 131 16.38 -10.30 14.63
C GLY A 131 15.46 -11.52 14.74
N LEU A 132 14.76 -11.89 13.66
CA LEU A 132 13.80 -13.00 13.62
C LEU A 132 14.48 -14.29 13.16
N TYR A 133 15.58 -14.66 13.81
CA TYR A 133 16.42 -15.81 13.42
C TYR A 133 15.68 -17.15 13.49
N ASN A 134 14.68 -17.24 14.36
CA ASN A 134 13.90 -18.46 14.58
C ASN A 134 12.74 -18.62 13.60
N TYR A 135 12.48 -17.62 12.76
CA TYR A 135 11.40 -17.67 11.78
C TYR A 135 11.91 -18.35 10.52
N GLU A 136 11.11 -19.17 9.87
CA GLU A 136 11.46 -19.74 8.57
C GLU A 136 11.32 -18.69 7.46
N GLU A 137 12.03 -18.86 6.35
CA GLU A 137 11.80 -18.03 5.17
C GLU A 137 10.32 -18.14 4.74
N GLY A 138 9.68 -17.01 4.49
CA GLY A 138 8.23 -16.93 4.25
C GLY A 138 7.37 -16.65 5.50
N ASP A 139 7.91 -16.82 6.72
CA ASP A 139 7.17 -16.54 7.96
C ASP A 139 7.23 -15.04 8.29
N LEU A 140 6.10 -14.36 8.17
CA LEU A 140 5.99 -12.92 8.44
C LEU A 140 5.77 -12.59 9.93
N GLY A 141 5.52 -13.60 10.76
CA GLY A 141 5.05 -13.41 12.13
C GLY A 141 3.56 -13.07 12.23
N PRO A 142 3.09 -12.63 13.41
CA PRO A 142 1.69 -12.31 13.66
C PRO A 142 1.28 -10.96 13.05
N VAL A 143 1.31 -10.87 11.71
CA VAL A 143 0.92 -9.69 10.91
C VAL A 143 -0.61 -9.58 10.78
N TYR A 144 -1.10 -8.84 9.78
CA TYR A 144 -2.50 -8.42 9.65
C TYR A 144 -3.52 -9.54 9.87
N GLY A 145 -3.46 -10.62 9.09
CA GLY A 145 -4.45 -11.69 9.19
C GLY A 145 -4.49 -12.34 10.57
N PHE A 146 -3.32 -12.60 11.15
CA PHE A 146 -3.24 -13.13 12.51
C PHE A 146 -3.89 -12.18 13.52
N GLN A 147 -3.61 -10.88 13.44
CA GLN A 147 -4.26 -9.92 14.35
C GLN A 147 -5.77 -9.83 14.08
N TRP A 148 -6.25 -10.01 12.85
CA TRP A 148 -7.69 -9.98 12.54
C TRP A 148 -8.44 -11.18 13.12
N ARG A 149 -7.83 -12.37 13.10
CA ARG A 149 -8.49 -13.63 13.47
C ARG A 149 -8.13 -14.16 14.85
N HIS A 150 -6.96 -13.79 15.38
CA HIS A 150 -6.34 -14.39 16.57
C HIS A 150 -5.74 -13.34 17.53
N PHE A 151 -6.33 -12.15 17.59
CA PHE A 151 -5.79 -11.05 18.38
C PHE A 151 -5.53 -11.44 19.84
N GLY A 152 -4.35 -11.10 20.35
CA GLY A 152 -3.95 -11.39 21.74
C GLY A 152 -3.49 -12.82 22.01
N TYR A 153 -3.52 -13.74 21.03
CA TYR A 153 -2.99 -15.09 21.21
C TYR A 153 -1.48 -15.16 20.92
N PRO A 154 -0.69 -15.94 21.67
CA PRO A 154 0.74 -16.11 21.38
C PRO A 154 0.99 -16.77 20.02
N TYR A 155 1.75 -16.09 19.16
CA TYR A 155 2.25 -16.65 17.90
C TYR A 155 3.36 -17.68 18.14
N THR A 156 3.38 -18.74 17.33
CA THR A 156 4.37 -19.82 17.39
C THR A 156 5.08 -20.03 16.06
N SER A 157 4.36 -20.39 14.99
CA SER A 157 4.87 -20.48 13.62
C SER A 157 3.79 -20.19 12.58
N MET A 158 4.18 -19.96 11.33
CA MET A 158 3.25 -19.79 10.20
C MET A 158 2.48 -21.06 9.78
N THR A 159 2.81 -22.21 10.36
CA THR A 159 2.21 -23.52 10.05
C THR A 159 1.36 -24.08 11.19
N ALA A 160 1.37 -23.41 12.36
CA ALA A 160 0.56 -23.83 13.50
C ALA A 160 -0.94 -23.61 13.25
N ASP A 161 -1.76 -24.43 13.91
CA ASP A 161 -3.21 -24.28 13.91
C ASP A 161 -3.65 -23.30 15.01
N TYR A 162 -4.23 -22.18 14.58
CA TYR A 162 -4.76 -21.14 15.46
C TYR A 162 -6.30 -21.12 15.50
N ALA A 163 -6.98 -22.12 14.93
CA ALA A 163 -8.44 -22.18 14.91
C ALA A 163 -9.04 -22.03 16.33
N GLY A 164 -9.96 -21.07 16.49
CA GLY A 164 -10.60 -20.76 17.76
C GLY A 164 -9.67 -20.17 18.84
N LYS A 165 -8.45 -19.76 18.49
CA LYS A 165 -7.49 -19.12 19.39
C LYS A 165 -7.52 -17.60 19.25
N GLY A 166 -7.35 -16.91 20.37
CA GLY A 166 -7.38 -15.44 20.42
C GLY A 166 -8.77 -14.86 20.24
N TYR A 167 -8.82 -13.58 19.91
CA TYR A 167 -10.05 -12.86 19.64
C TYR A 167 -10.20 -12.59 18.13
N ASP A 168 -11.25 -13.17 17.53
CA ASP A 168 -11.57 -12.99 16.11
C ASP A 168 -12.31 -11.67 15.89
N GLN A 169 -11.52 -10.61 15.66
CA GLN A 169 -12.04 -9.26 15.44
C GLN A 169 -12.87 -9.16 14.16
N LEU A 170 -12.48 -9.85 13.09
CA LEU A 170 -13.20 -9.80 11.81
C LEU A 170 -14.62 -10.38 11.98
N GLN A 171 -14.73 -11.56 12.58
CA GLN A 171 -16.02 -12.19 12.83
C GLN A 171 -16.85 -11.39 13.83
N GLN A 172 -16.23 -10.80 14.85
CA GLN A 172 -16.95 -9.91 15.76
C GLN A 172 -17.49 -8.66 15.05
N CYS A 173 -16.73 -8.03 14.15
CA CYS A 173 -17.21 -6.92 13.34
C CYS A 173 -18.41 -7.32 12.48
N ILE A 174 -18.33 -8.44 11.77
CA ILE A 174 -19.43 -8.96 10.93
C ILE A 174 -20.68 -9.24 11.78
N LYS A 175 -20.50 -9.85 12.96
CA LYS A 175 -21.59 -10.08 13.91
C LYS A 175 -22.24 -8.78 14.36
N MET A 176 -21.46 -7.79 14.80
CA MET A 176 -21.99 -6.49 15.22
C MET A 176 -22.69 -5.75 14.07
N ILE A 177 -22.21 -5.85 12.84
CA ILE A 177 -22.88 -5.25 11.68
C ILE A 177 -24.28 -5.87 11.47
N ARG A 178 -24.44 -7.18 11.70
CA ARG A 178 -25.73 -7.88 11.56
C ARG A 178 -26.67 -7.61 12.74
N GLU A 179 -26.14 -7.65 13.97
CA GLU A 179 -26.95 -7.68 15.20
C GLU A 179 -27.09 -6.31 15.88
N GLU A 180 -26.08 -5.45 15.76
CA GLU A 180 -25.99 -4.13 16.41
C GLU A 180 -25.46 -3.05 15.44
N PRO A 181 -26.11 -2.83 14.27
CA PRO A 181 -25.56 -2.00 13.19
C PRO A 181 -25.29 -0.54 13.59
N GLU A 182 -26.06 0.00 14.54
CA GLU A 182 -25.87 1.37 15.06
C GLU A 182 -24.71 1.50 16.06
N SER A 183 -24.03 0.39 16.35
CA SER A 183 -22.89 0.37 17.27
C SER A 183 -21.77 1.28 16.77
N ARG A 184 -21.29 2.14 17.67
CA ARG A 184 -20.14 3.03 17.41
C ARG A 184 -18.80 2.34 17.71
N ARG A 185 -18.82 1.00 17.89
CA ARG A 185 -17.68 0.19 18.35
C ARG A 185 -17.30 -0.91 17.35
N ILE A 186 -17.80 -0.84 16.12
CA ILE A 186 -17.49 -1.82 15.07
C ILE A 186 -16.07 -1.56 14.54
N ILE A 187 -15.08 -2.10 15.26
CA ILE A 187 -13.67 -1.77 15.11
C ILE A 187 -12.83 -3.04 15.01
N MET A 188 -11.81 -2.99 14.15
CA MET A 188 -10.75 -3.98 14.05
C MET A 188 -9.39 -3.28 14.03
N THR A 189 -8.39 -3.82 14.74
CA THR A 189 -7.03 -3.29 14.77
C THR A 189 -5.98 -4.35 14.44
N ALA A 190 -4.99 -3.98 13.65
CA ALA A 190 -3.77 -4.78 13.46
C ALA A 190 -2.62 -4.30 14.37
N TRP A 191 -2.78 -3.17 15.05
CA TRP A 191 -1.73 -2.62 15.92
C TRP A 191 -1.77 -3.25 17.31
N ASN A 192 -0.94 -4.29 17.50
CA ASN A 192 -0.74 -4.95 18.78
C ASN A 192 0.68 -4.65 19.32
N PRO A 193 0.83 -3.77 20.33
CA PRO A 193 2.12 -3.41 20.90
C PRO A 193 2.97 -4.60 21.38
N CYS A 194 2.32 -5.68 21.87
CA CYS A 194 3.00 -6.85 22.39
C CYS A 194 3.65 -7.73 21.31
N ASP A 195 3.31 -7.50 20.04
CA ASP A 195 3.77 -8.30 18.90
C ASP A 195 4.60 -7.49 17.88
N LEU A 196 4.80 -6.18 18.07
CA LEU A 196 5.51 -5.32 17.11
C LEU A 196 6.96 -5.75 16.83
N GLU A 197 7.61 -6.39 17.80
CA GLU A 197 8.96 -6.93 17.66
C GLU A 197 9.01 -8.33 17.04
N LYS A 198 7.84 -8.99 16.94
CA LYS A 198 7.70 -10.36 16.41
C LYS A 198 7.28 -10.39 14.94
N VAL A 199 7.06 -9.24 14.32
CA VAL A 199 6.60 -9.16 12.93
C VAL A 199 7.73 -8.72 12.00
N ALA A 200 7.75 -9.28 10.80
CA ALA A 200 8.68 -8.87 9.75
C ALA A 200 8.58 -7.36 9.49
N LEU A 201 7.35 -6.86 9.36
CA LEU A 201 7.07 -5.44 9.20
C LEU A 201 5.85 -5.05 10.06
N PRO A 202 5.97 -4.05 10.96
CA PRO A 202 4.83 -3.54 11.70
C PRO A 202 3.69 -3.09 10.78
N PRO A 203 2.43 -3.41 11.09
CA PRO A 203 1.26 -3.07 10.26
C PRO A 203 1.22 -1.61 9.84
N CYS A 204 1.00 -1.34 8.55
CA CYS A 204 0.85 0.03 8.03
C CYS A 204 -0.59 0.52 8.21
N HIS A 205 -1.57 -0.29 7.80
CA HIS A 205 -3.00 -0.07 8.02
C HIS A 205 -3.39 -0.64 9.38
N CYS A 206 -3.52 0.26 10.37
CA CYS A 206 -3.50 -0.10 11.78
C CYS A 206 -4.89 -0.32 12.36
N PHE A 207 -5.85 0.53 11.99
CA PHE A 207 -7.13 0.63 12.68
C PHE A 207 -8.24 0.85 11.67
N VAL A 208 -9.33 0.11 11.81
CA VAL A 208 -10.45 0.09 10.89
C VAL A 208 -11.73 0.24 11.70
N GLN A 209 -12.60 1.15 11.29
CA GLN A 209 -13.92 1.32 11.85
C GLN A 209 -14.97 1.19 10.74
N PHE A 210 -16.01 0.42 11.01
CA PHE A 210 -17.17 0.31 10.14
C PHE A 210 -18.33 1.17 10.67
N TYR A 211 -19.18 1.61 9.75
CA TYR A 211 -20.33 2.44 10.04
C TYR A 211 -21.52 1.99 9.18
N VAL A 212 -22.64 1.68 9.82
CA VAL A 212 -23.89 1.32 9.13
C VAL A 212 -24.89 2.47 9.27
N ALA A 213 -25.42 2.93 8.15
CA ALA A 213 -26.51 3.90 8.12
C ALA A 213 -27.28 3.76 6.80
N ASP A 214 -28.60 3.98 6.83
CA ASP A 214 -29.46 3.98 5.65
C ASP A 214 -29.36 2.70 4.78
N GLY A 215 -29.12 1.55 5.43
CA GLY A 215 -28.94 0.27 4.74
C GLY A 215 -27.59 0.13 4.01
N GLU A 216 -26.63 1.03 4.30
CA GLU A 216 -25.31 1.05 3.70
C GLU A 216 -24.19 0.80 4.72
N LEU A 217 -23.13 0.11 4.30
CA LEU A 217 -21.91 -0.10 5.07
C LEU A 217 -20.78 0.78 4.53
N SER A 218 -20.22 1.63 5.40
CA SER A 218 -19.01 2.41 5.13
C SER A 218 -17.86 1.92 6.00
N CYS A 219 -16.63 2.18 5.55
CA CYS A 219 -15.39 1.79 6.21
C CYS A 219 -14.44 2.98 6.28
N GLN A 220 -13.88 3.24 7.45
CA GLN A 220 -12.77 4.16 7.65
C GLN A 220 -11.53 3.39 8.10
N MET A 221 -10.42 3.57 7.40
CA MET A 221 -9.14 2.96 7.74
C MET A 221 -8.10 4.04 8.04
N TYR A 222 -7.41 3.89 9.17
CA TYR A 222 -6.25 4.69 9.55
C TYR A 222 -4.95 3.94 9.21
N GLN A 223 -4.13 4.55 8.37
CA GLN A 223 -2.83 4.07 7.95
C GLN A 223 -1.73 4.96 8.53
N ARG A 224 -0.90 4.44 9.43
CA ARG A 224 0.15 5.23 10.10
C ARG A 224 1.26 5.71 9.14
N SER A 225 1.51 4.95 8.08
CA SER A 225 2.61 5.14 7.14
C SER A 225 2.19 4.63 5.76
N ALA A 226 2.27 5.50 4.76
CA ALA A 226 1.70 5.26 3.46
C ALA A 226 2.67 5.64 2.34
N ASP A 227 3.23 4.62 1.68
CA ASP A 227 3.90 4.79 0.39
C ASP A 227 2.84 5.17 -0.64
N MET A 228 2.79 6.45 -0.99
CA MET A 228 1.81 7.00 -1.92
C MET A 228 2.02 6.48 -3.36
N GLY A 229 3.25 6.07 -3.70
CA GLY A 229 3.59 5.60 -5.04
C GLY A 229 3.15 4.16 -5.30
N LEU A 230 3.38 3.26 -4.34
CA LEU A 230 3.09 1.83 -4.50
C LEU A 230 1.98 1.34 -3.58
N GLY A 231 2.07 1.61 -2.28
CA GLY A 231 1.20 1.03 -1.25
C GLY A 231 -0.24 1.55 -1.31
N VAL A 232 -0.43 2.87 -1.33
CA VAL A 232 -1.76 3.49 -1.26
C VAL A 232 -2.73 3.02 -2.35
N PRO A 233 -2.33 2.90 -3.64
CA PRO A 233 -3.20 2.33 -4.67
C PRO A 233 -3.72 0.92 -4.34
N PHE A 234 -2.88 0.07 -3.73
CA PHE A 234 -3.29 -1.26 -3.26
C PHE A 234 -4.20 -1.16 -2.03
N ASN A 235 -3.88 -0.28 -1.08
CA ASN A 235 -4.66 -0.12 0.14
C ASN A 235 -6.08 0.41 -0.14
N ILE A 236 -6.23 1.36 -1.07
CA ILE A 236 -7.54 1.85 -1.51
C ILE A 236 -8.38 0.70 -2.06
N ALA A 237 -7.83 -0.08 -2.99
CA ALA A 237 -8.55 -1.19 -3.61
C ALA A 237 -8.86 -2.31 -2.60
N SER A 238 -7.92 -2.65 -1.73
CA SER A 238 -8.06 -3.72 -0.73
C SER A 238 -9.17 -3.42 0.28
N TYR A 239 -9.18 -2.23 0.88
CA TYR A 239 -10.22 -1.88 1.86
C TYR A 239 -11.57 -1.55 1.23
N SER A 240 -11.60 -1.06 -0.01
CA SER A 240 -12.85 -0.98 -0.78
C SER A 240 -13.43 -2.37 -1.04
N LEU A 241 -12.59 -3.34 -1.39
CA LEU A 241 -13.00 -4.73 -1.60
C LEU A 241 -13.52 -5.37 -0.30
N LEU A 242 -12.79 -5.23 0.81
CA LEU A 242 -13.23 -5.72 2.12
C LEU A 242 -14.59 -5.16 2.51
N THR A 243 -14.80 -3.85 2.31
CA THR A 243 -16.08 -3.19 2.60
C THR A 243 -17.21 -3.79 1.78
N ARG A 244 -16.98 -4.04 0.48
CA ARG A 244 -17.98 -4.66 -0.40
C ARG A 244 -18.25 -6.12 -0.05
N MET A 245 -17.23 -6.90 0.33
CA MET A 245 -17.37 -8.28 0.78
C MET A 245 -18.23 -8.37 2.04
N ILE A 246 -17.96 -7.52 3.04
CA ILE A 246 -18.73 -7.49 4.28
C ILE A 246 -20.16 -7.03 4.00
N ALA A 247 -20.34 -5.94 3.22
CA ALA A 247 -21.67 -5.46 2.84
C ALA A 247 -22.50 -6.57 2.16
N HIS A 248 -21.89 -7.33 1.25
CA HIS A 248 -22.50 -8.46 0.55
C HIS A 248 -23.02 -9.52 1.54
N ILE A 249 -22.16 -10.03 2.42
CA ILE A 249 -22.54 -11.11 3.36
C ILE A 249 -23.46 -10.63 4.49
N THR A 250 -23.61 -9.32 4.70
CA THR A 250 -24.53 -8.74 5.68
C THR A 250 -25.77 -8.13 5.04
N SER A 251 -26.00 -8.35 3.73
CA SER A 251 -27.15 -7.83 2.98
C SER A 251 -27.30 -6.30 3.04
N LEU A 252 -26.18 -5.59 3.13
CA LEU A 252 -26.10 -4.13 3.07
C LEU A 252 -25.57 -3.69 1.70
N LYS A 253 -25.83 -2.43 1.35
CA LYS A 253 -25.20 -1.80 0.19
C LYS A 253 -23.84 -1.22 0.59
N PRO A 254 -22.84 -1.20 -0.30
CA PRO A 254 -21.58 -0.51 -0.02
C PRO A 254 -21.76 1.01 -0.10
N GLY A 255 -21.31 1.74 0.93
CA GLY A 255 -21.39 3.19 1.04
C GLY A 255 -20.07 3.86 0.61
N PHE A 256 -19.22 4.20 1.58
CA PHE A 256 -17.94 4.86 1.34
C PHE A 256 -16.76 4.11 1.93
N PHE A 257 -15.61 4.22 1.28
CA PHE A 257 -14.31 3.98 1.89
C PHE A 257 -13.61 5.32 2.21
N ILE A 258 -13.21 5.52 3.46
CA ILE A 258 -12.49 6.69 3.95
C ILE A 258 -11.08 6.25 4.34
N HIS A 259 -10.08 6.84 3.69
CA HIS A 259 -8.68 6.54 3.93
C HIS A 259 -8.04 7.70 4.69
N THR A 260 -7.70 7.49 5.96
CA THR A 260 -6.99 8.47 6.78
C THR A 260 -5.54 8.04 6.90
N ILE A 261 -4.60 8.93 6.59
CA ILE A 261 -3.17 8.63 6.56
C ILE A 261 -2.43 9.53 7.55
N GLY A 262 -1.52 8.93 8.32
CA GLY A 262 -0.52 9.63 9.13
C GLY A 262 0.62 10.15 8.27
N ASP A 263 1.75 9.43 8.24
CA ASP A 263 2.90 9.78 7.39
C ASP A 263 2.63 9.36 5.93
N ALA A 264 2.19 10.31 5.10
CA ALA A 264 2.00 10.15 3.66
C ALA A 264 3.30 10.55 2.95
N HIS A 265 3.93 9.61 2.25
CA HIS A 265 5.26 9.84 1.68
C HIS A 265 5.45 9.26 0.28
N ILE A 266 6.40 9.86 -0.43
CA ILE A 266 6.89 9.45 -1.73
C ILE A 266 8.39 9.18 -1.58
N TYR A 267 8.84 7.98 -1.91
CA TYR A 267 10.27 7.69 -1.99
C TYR A 267 10.92 8.57 -3.06
N LEU A 268 12.13 9.06 -2.79
CA LEU A 268 12.85 9.92 -3.74
C LEU A 268 13.03 9.24 -5.11
N THR A 269 13.22 7.92 -5.12
CA THR A 269 13.32 7.09 -6.33
C THR A 269 12.03 6.99 -7.14
N HIS A 270 10.89 7.42 -6.60
CA HIS A 270 9.58 7.35 -7.27
C HIS A 270 9.13 8.69 -7.85
N VAL A 271 9.80 9.80 -7.52
CA VAL A 271 9.35 11.16 -7.88
C VAL A 271 9.16 11.31 -9.40
N ASP A 272 10.14 10.91 -10.21
CA ASP A 272 10.06 11.06 -11.66
C ASP A 272 8.96 10.18 -12.28
N ALA A 273 8.82 8.96 -11.77
CA ALA A 273 7.75 8.04 -12.17
C ALA A 273 6.35 8.62 -11.85
N LEU A 274 6.21 9.30 -10.71
CA LEU A 274 4.96 9.92 -10.28
C LEU A 274 4.67 11.21 -11.03
N LYS A 275 5.68 11.99 -11.44
CA LYS A 275 5.48 13.13 -12.35
C LYS A 275 4.85 12.70 -13.68
N VAL A 276 5.29 11.57 -14.24
CA VAL A 276 4.65 10.96 -15.42
C VAL A 276 3.21 10.52 -15.12
N GLN A 277 2.92 10.06 -13.91
CA GLN A 277 1.54 9.73 -13.51
C GLN A 277 0.65 10.98 -13.46
N LEU A 278 1.16 12.10 -12.95
CA LEU A 278 0.45 13.37 -12.79
C LEU A 278 0.04 14.02 -14.12
N GLU A 279 0.72 13.70 -15.22
CA GLU A 279 0.38 14.18 -16.57
C GLU A 279 -0.84 13.45 -17.18
N ARG A 280 -1.29 12.34 -16.57
CA ARG A 280 -2.37 11.52 -17.11
C ARG A 280 -3.72 11.98 -16.57
N LYS A 281 -4.66 12.27 -17.47
CA LYS A 281 -6.06 12.57 -17.09
C LYS A 281 -6.72 11.30 -16.52
N PRO A 282 -7.28 11.33 -15.30
CA PRO A 282 -8.06 10.22 -14.77
C PRO A 282 -9.20 9.80 -15.69
N ARG A 283 -9.46 8.50 -15.75
CA ARG A 283 -10.62 7.89 -16.44
C ARG A 283 -11.68 7.49 -15.41
N PRO A 284 -12.92 7.19 -15.83
CA PRO A 284 -13.90 6.57 -14.95
C PRO A 284 -13.34 5.35 -14.26
N PHE A 285 -13.60 5.24 -12.95
CA PHE A 285 -13.32 4.02 -12.22
C PHE A 285 -14.06 2.82 -12.82
N PRO A 286 -13.49 1.61 -12.72
CA PRO A 286 -14.21 0.41 -13.12
C PRO A 286 -15.41 0.17 -12.19
N LYS A 287 -16.27 -0.75 -12.62
CA LYS A 287 -17.24 -1.39 -11.73
C LYS A 287 -16.69 -2.73 -11.24
N LEU A 288 -17.06 -3.13 -10.03
CA LEU A 288 -16.73 -4.45 -9.50
C LEU A 288 -18.02 -5.24 -9.25
N LYS A 289 -18.15 -6.44 -9.79
CA LYS A 289 -19.26 -7.35 -9.46
C LYS A 289 -18.76 -8.52 -8.61
N ILE A 290 -19.60 -8.92 -7.66
CA ILE A 290 -19.46 -10.20 -6.95
C ILE A 290 -20.39 -11.19 -7.68
N LEU A 291 -19.81 -12.20 -8.32
CA LEU A 291 -20.51 -13.10 -9.24
C LEU A 291 -21.35 -14.15 -8.52
N ARG A 292 -20.86 -14.61 -7.36
CA ARG A 292 -21.49 -15.66 -6.57
C ARG A 292 -22.15 -15.08 -5.32
N ASN A 293 -23.31 -15.60 -4.96
CA ASN A 293 -23.90 -15.31 -3.66
C ASN A 293 -23.13 -16.06 -2.56
N VAL A 294 -22.19 -15.38 -1.90
CA VAL A 294 -21.40 -15.90 -0.78
C VAL A 294 -22.04 -15.51 0.55
N GLU A 295 -22.06 -16.40 1.54
CA GLU A 295 -22.71 -16.17 2.85
C GLU A 295 -21.71 -15.93 4.00
N ASN A 296 -20.51 -16.51 3.92
CA ASN A 296 -19.45 -16.35 4.91
C ASN A 296 -18.22 -15.66 4.31
N ILE A 297 -17.54 -14.84 5.11
CA ILE A 297 -16.36 -14.09 4.67
C ILE A 297 -15.21 -15.02 4.21
N ASP A 298 -15.13 -16.20 4.80
CA ASP A 298 -14.09 -17.21 4.53
C ASP A 298 -14.34 -18.00 3.23
N ASP A 299 -15.56 -17.92 2.68
CA ASP A 299 -15.94 -18.70 1.49
C ASP A 299 -15.60 -18.00 0.17
N PHE A 300 -15.18 -16.73 0.19
CA PHE A 300 -14.82 -15.97 -1.00
C PHE A 300 -13.59 -16.53 -1.71
N ARG A 301 -13.62 -16.49 -3.04
CA ARG A 301 -12.54 -16.91 -3.93
C ARG A 301 -12.21 -15.81 -4.92
N ALA A 302 -11.02 -15.87 -5.51
CA ALA A 302 -10.58 -14.84 -6.45
C ALA A 302 -11.50 -14.74 -7.68
N GLU A 303 -12.08 -15.88 -8.10
CA GLU A 303 -12.99 -15.97 -9.24
C GLU A 303 -14.38 -15.38 -8.97
N ASP A 304 -14.71 -15.07 -7.72
CA ASP A 304 -15.99 -14.44 -7.37
C ASP A 304 -16.02 -12.96 -7.77
N PHE A 305 -14.89 -12.37 -8.19
CA PHE A 305 -14.76 -10.94 -8.44
C PHE A 305 -14.49 -10.59 -9.91
N GLU A 306 -15.39 -9.83 -10.51
CA GLU A 306 -15.26 -9.36 -11.90
C GLU A 306 -15.10 -7.83 -11.96
N LEU A 307 -14.00 -7.36 -12.56
CA LEU A 307 -13.81 -5.95 -12.89
C LEU A 307 -14.35 -5.65 -14.29
N ILE A 308 -15.32 -4.74 -14.35
CA ILE A 308 -15.96 -4.29 -15.58
C ILE A 308 -15.42 -2.91 -15.94
N ASP A 309 -15.09 -2.72 -17.21
CA ASP A 309 -14.61 -1.46 -17.77
C ASP A 309 -13.31 -0.90 -17.14
N TYR A 310 -12.44 -1.76 -16.59
CA TYR A 310 -11.12 -1.31 -16.12
C TYR A 310 -10.19 -0.97 -17.29
N LYS A 311 -10.14 0.31 -17.64
CA LYS A 311 -9.37 0.86 -18.76
C LYS A 311 -8.23 1.76 -18.26
N PRO A 312 -7.21 1.26 -17.54
CA PRO A 312 -6.12 2.09 -17.05
C PRO A 312 -5.14 2.48 -18.14
N TYR A 313 -4.32 3.49 -17.87
CA TYR A 313 -3.07 3.76 -18.58
C TYR A 313 -2.05 2.62 -18.33
N PRO A 314 -0.99 2.51 -19.16
CA PRO A 314 0.07 1.53 -18.97
C PRO A 314 0.72 1.58 -17.58
N LYS A 315 1.29 0.45 -17.17
CA LYS A 315 2.06 0.33 -15.92
C LYS A 315 3.16 1.39 -15.87
N ILE A 316 3.37 1.96 -14.68
CA ILE A 316 4.54 2.76 -14.36
C ILE A 316 5.42 1.91 -13.43
N SER A 317 6.69 1.76 -13.77
CA SER A 317 7.62 0.96 -12.97
C SER A 317 8.17 1.81 -11.83
N MET A 318 8.02 1.33 -10.59
CA MET A 318 8.60 1.90 -9.39
C MET A 318 9.20 0.75 -8.58
N PRO A 319 10.50 0.78 -8.24
CA PRO A 319 11.12 -0.29 -7.46
C PRO A 319 10.67 -0.24 -6.00
N MET A 320 10.40 -1.40 -5.38
CA MET A 320 10.13 -1.46 -3.94
C MET A 320 11.40 -1.18 -3.14
N ALA A 321 11.29 -0.37 -2.08
CA ALA A 321 12.46 0.05 -1.29
C ALA A 321 13.28 -1.13 -0.71
N ALA A 322 12.61 -2.16 -0.19
CA ALA A 322 13.28 -3.37 0.31
C ALA A 322 14.07 -4.11 -0.78
N ARG A 323 13.54 -4.10 -2.02
CA ARG A 323 14.22 -4.71 -3.18
C ARG A 323 15.40 -3.88 -3.66
N VAL A 324 15.39 -2.55 -3.51
CA VAL A 324 16.51 -1.71 -3.98
C VAL A 324 17.81 -2.12 -3.29
N ARG A 325 17.82 -2.26 -1.96
CA ARG A 325 19.03 -2.67 -1.24
C ARG A 325 19.48 -4.08 -1.60
N GLN A 326 18.55 -5.04 -1.62
CA GLN A 326 18.85 -6.43 -1.99
C GLN A 326 19.35 -6.52 -3.44
N GLN A 327 18.75 -5.76 -4.35
CA GLN A 327 19.12 -5.72 -5.76
C GLN A 327 20.50 -5.10 -5.96
N VAL A 328 20.85 -4.04 -5.23
CA VAL A 328 22.19 -3.43 -5.27
C VAL A 328 23.25 -4.42 -4.77
N GLU A 329 23.00 -5.12 -3.66
CA GLU A 329 23.91 -6.17 -3.13
C GLU A 329 24.02 -7.38 -4.08
N THR A 330 22.91 -7.82 -4.67
CA THR A 330 22.90 -8.94 -5.63
C THR A 330 23.68 -8.56 -6.89
N GLN A 331 23.39 -7.38 -7.46
CA GLN A 331 24.12 -6.88 -8.62
C GLN A 331 25.60 -6.70 -8.33
N TYR A 332 25.96 -6.22 -7.13
CA TYR A 332 27.35 -6.14 -6.71
C TYR A 332 28.01 -7.52 -6.75
N THR A 333 27.41 -8.50 -6.08
CA THR A 333 27.92 -9.87 -5.96
C THR A 333 28.07 -10.55 -7.33
N GLU A 334 27.05 -10.46 -8.19
CA GLU A 334 27.10 -11.02 -9.56
C GLU A 334 28.20 -10.38 -10.42
N ASN A 335 28.31 -9.04 -10.39
CA ASN A 335 29.33 -8.35 -11.18
C ASN A 335 30.74 -8.56 -10.60
N HIS A 336 30.86 -8.72 -9.29
CA HIS A 336 32.12 -9.03 -8.63
C HIS A 336 32.62 -10.42 -9.04
N PHE A 337 31.78 -11.45 -8.93
CA PHE A 337 32.12 -12.80 -9.38
C PHE A 337 32.42 -12.85 -10.88
N ALA A 338 31.61 -12.19 -11.71
CA ALA A 338 31.88 -12.11 -13.15
C ALA A 338 33.24 -11.45 -13.45
N LEU A 339 33.64 -10.43 -12.68
CA LEU A 339 34.96 -9.81 -12.84
C LEU A 339 36.09 -10.74 -12.40
N GLU A 340 35.93 -11.49 -11.30
CA GLU A 340 36.88 -12.52 -10.87
C GLU A 340 37.06 -13.60 -11.94
N GLU A 341 35.96 -14.10 -12.52
CA GLU A 341 36.00 -15.06 -13.62
C GLU A 341 36.74 -14.49 -14.85
N LEU A 342 36.42 -13.26 -15.27
CA LEU A 342 37.13 -12.60 -16.37
C LEU A 342 38.63 -12.42 -16.07
N ASN A 343 39.02 -12.26 -14.81
CA ASN A 343 40.43 -12.12 -14.42
C ASN A 343 41.23 -13.42 -14.57
N LEU A 344 40.56 -14.58 -14.58
CA LEU A 344 41.17 -15.89 -14.82
C LEU A 344 41.37 -16.20 -16.32
N LEU A 345 40.73 -15.44 -17.21
CA LEU A 345 40.79 -15.66 -18.66
C LEU A 345 42.08 -15.09 -19.28
N THR A 346 42.57 -15.77 -20.32
CA THR A 346 43.73 -15.32 -21.11
C THR A 346 43.30 -14.54 -22.35
N ASP A 347 44.20 -13.75 -22.92
CA ASP A 347 43.94 -12.91 -24.12
C ASP A 347 43.55 -13.70 -25.38
N GLN A 348 43.72 -15.02 -25.37
CA GLN A 348 43.27 -15.92 -26.44
C GLN A 348 41.78 -16.29 -26.34
N THR A 349 41.13 -15.93 -25.23
CA THR A 349 39.72 -16.26 -24.97
C THR A 349 38.80 -15.35 -25.77
N VAL A 350 37.84 -15.94 -26.49
CA VAL A 350 36.85 -15.19 -27.26
C VAL A 350 35.63 -14.90 -26.39
N ILE A 351 35.37 -13.62 -26.12
CA ILE A 351 34.22 -13.17 -25.33
C ILE A 351 33.12 -12.66 -26.26
N TYR A 352 31.88 -13.00 -25.93
CA TYR A 352 30.70 -12.49 -26.62
C TYR A 352 29.77 -11.79 -25.63
N LYS A 353 29.21 -10.66 -26.06
CA LYS A 353 28.18 -9.92 -25.34
C LYS A 353 26.86 -10.05 -26.09
N MET A 354 25.80 -10.42 -25.38
CA MET A 354 24.46 -10.46 -25.92
C MET A 354 23.89 -9.03 -26.01
N ILE A 355 23.46 -8.61 -27.20
CA ILE A 355 22.81 -7.33 -27.46
C ILE A 355 21.52 -7.62 -28.24
N GLY A 356 20.38 -7.58 -27.55
CA GLY A 356 19.11 -8.04 -28.11
C GLY A 356 19.18 -9.54 -28.45
N PRO A 357 18.82 -9.97 -29.66
CA PRO A 357 18.91 -11.38 -30.07
C PRO A 357 20.29 -11.78 -30.64
N VAL A 358 21.30 -10.89 -30.63
CA VAL A 358 22.59 -11.11 -31.32
C VAL A 358 23.74 -11.20 -30.33
N LEU A 359 24.72 -12.06 -30.61
CA LEU A 359 26.00 -12.13 -29.91
C LEU A 359 27.06 -11.31 -30.66
N VAL A 360 27.63 -10.32 -29.97
CA VAL A 360 28.67 -9.44 -30.51
C VAL A 360 29.99 -9.78 -29.84
N LYS A 361 31.05 -10.00 -30.64
CA LYS A 361 32.39 -10.26 -30.14
C LYS A 361 32.91 -9.05 -29.37
N HIS A 362 33.52 -9.29 -28.22
CA HIS A 362 34.06 -8.28 -27.32
C HIS A 362 35.49 -8.66 -26.93
N SER A 363 36.35 -7.67 -26.71
CA SER A 363 37.68 -7.96 -26.14
C SER A 363 37.61 -8.19 -24.64
N LEU A 364 38.57 -8.96 -24.10
CA LEU A 364 38.69 -9.18 -22.65
C LEU A 364 38.87 -7.86 -21.88
N ALA A 365 39.65 -6.93 -22.43
CA ALA A 365 39.86 -5.62 -21.84
C ALA A 365 38.57 -4.78 -21.75
N GLU A 366 37.74 -4.78 -22.81
CA GLU A 366 36.46 -4.06 -22.82
C GLU A 366 35.43 -4.70 -21.89
N ALA A 367 35.40 -6.04 -21.82
CA ALA A 367 34.52 -6.76 -20.89
C ALA A 367 34.87 -6.41 -19.44
N LYS A 368 36.15 -6.48 -19.06
CA LYS A 368 36.64 -6.08 -17.73
C LYS A 368 36.29 -4.62 -17.44
N SER A 369 36.66 -3.70 -18.34
CA SER A 369 36.38 -2.27 -18.18
C SER A 369 34.89 -1.96 -17.98
N THR A 370 34.00 -2.66 -18.70
CA THR A 370 32.55 -2.50 -18.57
C THR A 370 32.05 -2.93 -17.19
N ILE A 371 32.49 -4.10 -16.71
CA ILE A 371 32.08 -4.62 -15.40
C ILE A 371 32.68 -3.77 -14.27
N THR A 372 33.95 -3.36 -14.38
CA THR A 372 34.61 -2.48 -13.41
C THR A 372 33.88 -1.15 -13.25
N LYS A 373 33.53 -0.47 -14.35
CA LYS A 373 32.75 0.78 -14.28
C LYS A 373 31.37 0.58 -13.65
N ARG A 374 30.75 -0.58 -13.88
CA ARG A 374 29.47 -0.93 -13.26
C ARG A 374 29.64 -1.16 -11.75
N LEU A 375 30.69 -1.86 -11.32
CA LEU A 375 31.02 -2.04 -9.91
C LEU A 375 31.31 -0.69 -9.22
N GLU A 376 32.07 0.21 -9.85
CA GLU A 376 32.33 1.56 -9.32
C GLU A 376 31.03 2.35 -9.10
N PHE A 377 30.09 2.27 -10.04
CA PHE A 377 28.78 2.90 -9.89
C PHE A 377 27.97 2.28 -8.73
N ILE A 378 27.97 0.95 -8.62
CA ILE A 378 27.29 0.23 -7.54
C ILE A 378 27.93 0.57 -6.18
N ASP A 379 29.26 0.65 -6.09
CA ASP A 379 29.99 1.02 -4.87
C ASP A 379 29.69 2.45 -4.43
N GLN A 380 29.58 3.38 -5.36
CA GLN A 380 29.15 4.76 -5.04
C GLN A 380 27.74 4.78 -4.45
N GLU A 381 26.83 3.98 -5.01
CA GLU A 381 25.46 3.88 -4.53
C GLU A 381 25.38 3.17 -3.17
N LYS A 382 26.19 2.13 -2.96
CA LYS A 382 26.32 1.42 -1.68
C LYS A 382 26.88 2.36 -0.60
N LYS A 383 27.94 3.10 -0.90
CA LYS A 383 28.50 4.12 -0.02
C LYS A 383 27.47 5.20 0.32
N ARG A 384 26.69 5.67 -0.65
CA ARG A 384 25.60 6.64 -0.42
C ARG A 384 24.57 6.11 0.57
N LEU A 385 24.20 4.84 0.45
CA LEU A 385 23.27 4.17 1.37
C LEU A 385 23.88 3.97 2.76
N ASP A 386 25.16 3.59 2.84
CA ASP A 386 25.87 3.39 4.10
C ASP A 386 26.08 4.72 4.86
N ASP A 387 26.46 5.79 4.16
CA ASP A 387 26.58 7.13 4.74
C ASP A 387 25.21 7.63 5.26
N ALA A 388 24.13 7.36 4.52
CA ALA A 388 22.77 7.68 4.96
C ALA A 388 22.36 6.88 6.21
N LEU A 389 22.75 5.59 6.27
CA LEU A 389 22.50 4.72 7.42
C LEU A 389 23.26 5.23 8.65
N GLU A 390 24.53 5.59 8.50
CA GLU A 390 25.38 6.05 9.60
C GLU A 390 24.93 7.41 10.15
N ASN A 391 24.54 8.33 9.26
CA ASN A 391 23.90 9.59 9.67
C ASN A 391 22.62 9.33 10.48
N THR A 392 21.77 8.42 10.01
CA THR A 392 20.53 8.05 10.71
C THR A 392 20.82 7.43 12.09
N LYS A 393 21.85 6.57 12.20
CA LYS A 393 22.26 6.01 13.50
C LYS A 393 22.72 7.08 14.48
N ASN A 394 23.54 8.03 14.01
CA ASN A 394 24.03 9.14 14.83
C ASN A 394 22.89 10.06 15.29
N GLU A 395 21.91 10.32 14.43
CA GLU A 395 20.69 11.05 14.80
C GLU A 395 19.88 10.29 15.86
N ILE A 396 19.72 8.98 15.73
CA ILE A 396 19.04 8.13 16.72
C ILE A 396 19.77 8.14 18.07
N LEU A 397 21.10 8.01 18.08
CA LEU A 397 21.90 8.12 19.30
C LEU A 397 21.71 9.47 19.99
N THR A 398 21.79 10.55 19.21
CA THR A 398 21.58 11.92 19.70
C THR A 398 20.17 12.09 20.29
N GLN A 399 19.15 11.50 19.68
CA GLN A 399 17.79 11.53 20.22
C GLN A 399 17.64 10.67 21.47
N LYS A 400 18.27 9.49 21.55
CA LYS A 400 18.31 8.67 22.77
C LYS A 400 18.95 9.42 23.92
N ASP A 401 20.07 10.11 23.70
CA ASP A 401 20.73 10.90 24.74
C ASP A 401 19.85 12.06 25.22
N LYS A 402 19.14 12.73 24.30
CA LYS A 402 18.14 13.74 24.67
C LYS A 402 17.01 13.16 25.50
N ILE A 403 16.46 12.00 25.12
CA ILE A 403 15.40 11.32 25.87
C ILE A 403 15.89 10.95 27.27
N ASN A 404 17.08 10.36 27.40
CA ASN A 404 17.67 10.00 28.68
C ASN A 404 17.88 11.24 29.57
N SER A 405 18.35 12.35 28.98
CA SER A 405 18.53 13.62 29.70
C SER A 405 17.20 14.20 30.21
N LEU A 406 16.13 14.08 29.42
CA LEU A 406 14.80 14.55 29.79
C LEU A 406 14.18 13.66 30.87
N GLN A 407 14.35 12.34 30.76
CA GLN A 407 13.89 11.37 31.77
C GLN A 407 14.60 11.59 33.12
N SER A 408 15.91 11.81 33.11
CA SER A 408 16.69 12.13 34.32
C SER A 408 16.22 13.42 34.99
N LYS A 409 15.94 14.48 34.20
CA LYS A 409 15.36 15.73 34.71
C LYS A 409 13.96 15.51 35.30
N LEU A 410 13.13 14.70 34.64
CA LEU A 410 11.78 14.39 35.13
C LEU A 410 11.82 13.66 36.48
N SER A 411 12.72 12.66 36.62
CA SER A 411 12.91 11.93 37.88
C SER A 411 13.54 12.77 39.00
N GLY A 412 14.30 13.81 38.66
CA GLY A 412 14.87 14.75 39.63
C GLY A 412 13.88 15.81 40.13
N THR A 413 12.77 16.04 39.41
CA THR A 413 11.76 17.07 39.79
C THR A 413 10.68 16.50 40.73
N THR A 414 10.66 15.20 40.97
CA THR A 414 9.71 14.51 41.87
C THR A 414 10.26 14.31 43.29
N ALA A 415 11.41 14.90 43.63
CA ALA A 415 12.11 14.69 44.91
C ALA A 415 12.18 15.93 45.82
N ASP A 416 11.47 17.01 45.50
CA ASP A 416 11.30 18.19 46.38
C ASP A 416 9.83 18.47 46.69
#